data_AF-A0A965TZ50-F1
#
_entry.id   AF-A0A965TZ50-F1
#
_cell.length_a   1.000
_cell.length_b   1.000
_cell.length_c   1.000
_cell.angle_alpha   90.00
_cell.angle_beta   90.00
_cell.angle_gamma   90.00
#
_symmetry.space_group_name_H-M   'P 1'
#
loop_
_entity.id
_entity.type
_entity.pdbx_description
1 polymer ?
#
loop_
_entity_poly.entity_id
_entity_poly.type
_entity_poly.pdbx_seq_one_letter_code
_entity_poly.pdbx_strand_id
1 'polypeptide(L)'
;SRFLEAIVPIRTPESRMVVVGTPQSDEDLLATLKKNMLWKKIIIPAWNDKEEVVCPELHSKEFIIQQRTLLGERSFQQEYLLKPTAEINTDFTWDVLNKSRNFDTKFDTWYDKKYNEKIFIGTDFSIKEHKDEAEAKNSDYFSLVAVAFDPETRKRRILNIHRERGIKFSDQISLAIAWYYRYQADALCTEAHAFLDIFNQIISDIAKDVRIEDTGSSSGKFDKIKGIPSMKWEWEKGLWEIPCGDQISMEYANILFSELNQLQASKHDDVADALFRANVACNRLSQNHKVKYTPKQSQVNQALQNNLLNLGRVW
;
A
#
# COMPACT_ATOMS: atom_id res chain seq x y z
N SER A 1 0.17 -26.49 -15.91
CA SER A 1 0.83 -25.77 -14.80
C SER A 1 2.20 -26.40 -14.65
N ARG A 2 3.27 -25.60 -14.55
CA ARG A 2 4.65 -26.14 -14.54
C ARG A 2 4.88 -27.22 -13.47
N PHE A 3 4.16 -27.15 -12.34
CA PHE A 3 4.20 -28.17 -11.29
C PHE A 3 3.78 -29.55 -11.79
N LEU A 4 2.63 -29.65 -12.47
CA LEU A 4 2.13 -30.95 -12.96
C LEU A 4 3.06 -31.53 -14.04
N GLU A 5 3.56 -30.67 -14.92
CA GLU A 5 4.48 -31.06 -16.00
C GLU A 5 5.84 -31.54 -15.47
N ALA A 6 6.35 -30.93 -14.40
CA ALA A 6 7.65 -31.30 -13.83
C ALA A 6 7.58 -32.47 -12.85
N ILE A 7 6.53 -32.54 -12.02
CA ILE A 7 6.50 -33.45 -10.87
C ILE A 7 5.74 -34.75 -11.14
N VAL A 8 4.69 -34.73 -11.96
CA VAL A 8 3.92 -35.94 -12.28
C VAL A 8 4.75 -37.00 -13.02
N PRO A 9 5.65 -36.66 -13.98
CA PRO A 9 6.46 -37.66 -14.68
C PRO A 9 7.51 -38.37 -13.82
N ILE A 10 7.89 -37.78 -12.69
CA ILE A 10 8.88 -38.35 -11.76
C ILE A 10 8.26 -39.50 -10.93
N ARG A 11 6.93 -39.63 -10.97
CA ARG A 11 6.17 -40.56 -10.13
C ARG A 11 6.21 -41.99 -10.68
N THR A 12 6.52 -42.98 -9.82
CA THR A 12 6.33 -44.39 -10.14
C THR A 12 4.86 -44.80 -10.02
N PRO A 13 4.38 -45.85 -10.73
CA PRO A 13 2.99 -46.28 -10.69
C PRO A 13 2.43 -46.55 -9.28
N GLU A 14 3.26 -47.05 -8.35
CA GLU A 14 2.84 -47.37 -6.98
C GLU A 14 2.84 -46.17 -6.03
N SER A 15 3.49 -45.06 -6.40
CA SER A 15 3.67 -43.94 -5.48
C SER A 15 2.45 -43.02 -5.40
N ARG A 16 2.18 -42.51 -4.19
CA ARG A 16 1.08 -41.59 -3.90
C ARG A 16 1.59 -40.17 -3.82
N MET A 17 0.83 -39.23 -4.37
CA MET A 17 1.12 -37.80 -4.27
C MET A 17 0.04 -37.12 -3.42
N VAL A 18 0.48 -36.35 -2.43
CA VAL A 18 -0.40 -35.56 -1.56
C VAL A 18 0.04 -34.11 -1.66
N VAL A 19 -0.89 -33.23 -1.98
CA VAL A 19 -0.67 -31.79 -2.04
C VAL A 19 -1.52 -31.15 -0.95
N VAL A 20 -0.89 -30.39 -0.06
CA VAL A 20 -1.52 -29.73 1.08
C VAL A 20 -1.22 -28.24 1.01
N GLY A 21 -2.22 -27.41 1.23
CA GLY A 21 -2.06 -25.96 1.29
C GLY A 21 -3.39 -25.23 1.36
N THR A 22 -3.30 -23.92 1.53
CA THR A 22 -4.42 -22.98 1.50
C THR A 22 -4.63 -22.46 0.07
N PRO A 23 -5.87 -22.40 -0.46
CA PRO A 23 -6.12 -21.74 -1.74
C PRO A 23 -5.75 -20.25 -1.68
N GLN A 24 -4.99 -19.80 -2.67
CA GLN A 24 -4.55 -18.42 -2.85
C GLN A 24 -5.39 -17.66 -3.89
N SER A 25 -5.85 -18.35 -4.94
CA SER A 25 -6.74 -17.78 -5.96
C SER A 25 -7.53 -18.88 -6.68
N ASP A 26 -8.52 -18.50 -7.48
CA ASP A 26 -9.30 -19.43 -8.33
C ASP A 26 -8.51 -19.98 -9.53
N GLU A 27 -7.27 -19.52 -9.70
CA GLU A 27 -6.36 -19.89 -10.79
C GLU A 27 -5.11 -20.64 -10.30
N ASP A 28 -4.97 -20.83 -8.98
CA ASP A 28 -3.78 -21.45 -8.41
C ASP A 28 -3.70 -22.97 -8.68
N LEU A 29 -2.60 -23.58 -8.21
CA LEU A 29 -2.41 -25.02 -8.33
C LEU A 29 -3.55 -25.80 -7.67
N LEU A 30 -4.03 -25.39 -6.49
CA LEU A 30 -5.07 -26.09 -5.76
C LEU A 30 -6.41 -25.99 -6.48
N ALA A 31 -6.74 -24.86 -7.10
CA ALA A 31 -7.91 -24.67 -7.96
C ALA A 31 -7.81 -25.55 -9.22
N THR A 32 -6.62 -25.64 -9.83
CA THR A 32 -6.36 -26.55 -10.96
C THR A 32 -6.57 -28.01 -10.56
N LEU A 33 -6.00 -28.44 -9.43
CA LEU A 33 -6.16 -29.79 -8.88
C LEU A 33 -7.61 -30.07 -8.46
N LYS A 34 -8.31 -29.08 -7.92
CA LYS A 34 -9.72 -29.14 -7.54
C LYS A 34 -10.63 -29.33 -8.74
N LYS A 35 -10.27 -28.86 -9.93
CA LYS A 35 -11.02 -29.11 -11.19
C LYS A 35 -10.72 -30.51 -11.78
N ASN A 36 -9.54 -31.06 -11.52
CA ASN A 36 -9.15 -32.38 -12.04
C ASN A 36 -9.88 -33.53 -11.30
N MET A 37 -10.52 -34.44 -12.03
CA MET A 37 -11.27 -35.57 -11.45
C MET A 37 -10.38 -36.72 -10.98
N LEU A 38 -9.13 -36.80 -11.44
CA LEU A 38 -8.18 -37.86 -11.05
C LEU A 38 -7.62 -37.65 -9.63
N TRP A 39 -7.82 -36.47 -9.06
CA TRP A 39 -7.34 -36.12 -7.73
C TRP A 39 -8.47 -36.26 -6.71
N LYS A 40 -8.23 -37.03 -5.65
CA LYS A 40 -9.11 -37.04 -4.48
C LYS A 40 -8.93 -35.73 -3.71
N LYS A 41 -10.04 -35.10 -3.34
CA LYS A 41 -10.06 -33.78 -2.69
C LYS A 41 -10.62 -33.92 -1.29
N ILE A 42 -9.94 -33.31 -0.33
CA ILE A 42 -10.39 -33.18 1.06
C ILE A 42 -10.19 -31.70 1.43
N ILE A 43 -11.25 -31.02 1.84
CA ILE A 43 -11.24 -29.61 2.23
C ILE A 43 -11.70 -29.56 3.68
N ILE A 44 -10.86 -29.05 4.57
CA ILE A 44 -11.10 -29.02 6.01
C ILE A 44 -10.93 -27.56 6.48
N PRO A 45 -11.97 -26.72 6.42
CA PRO A 45 -11.90 -25.38 6.97
C PRO A 45 -11.81 -25.45 8.50
N ALA A 46 -11.23 -24.45 9.16
CA ALA A 46 -11.17 -24.38 10.62
C ALA A 46 -12.57 -24.23 11.25
N TRP A 47 -13.53 -23.70 10.50
CA TRP A 47 -14.87 -23.34 10.96
C TRP A 47 -15.88 -23.69 9.85
N ASN A 48 -16.94 -24.42 10.18
CA ASN A 48 -17.94 -24.87 9.22
C ASN A 48 -19.11 -23.87 9.05
N ASP A 49 -20.01 -24.12 8.10
CA ASP A 49 -21.17 -23.26 7.83
C ASP A 49 -22.21 -23.22 8.97
N LYS A 50 -22.08 -24.09 9.99
CA LYS A 50 -22.92 -24.11 11.21
C LYS A 50 -22.27 -23.41 12.41
N GLU A 51 -21.18 -22.72 12.15
CA GLU A 51 -20.34 -22.05 13.13
C GLU A 51 -19.62 -22.94 14.15
N GLU A 52 -19.31 -24.18 13.77
CA GLU A 52 -18.61 -25.13 14.62
C GLU A 52 -17.16 -25.28 14.17
N VAL A 53 -16.27 -25.47 15.14
CA VAL A 53 -14.85 -25.74 14.88
C VAL A 53 -14.71 -27.16 14.36
N VAL A 54 -14.04 -27.32 13.22
CA VAL A 54 -13.94 -28.62 12.53
C VAL A 54 -12.86 -29.51 13.15
N CYS A 55 -11.78 -28.92 13.67
CA CYS A 55 -10.69 -29.62 14.36
C CYS A 55 -10.45 -29.02 15.75
N PRO A 56 -11.41 -29.20 16.69
CA PRO A 56 -11.33 -28.59 18.03
C PRO A 56 -10.13 -29.07 18.86
N GLU A 57 -9.57 -30.24 18.52
CA GLU A 57 -8.35 -30.79 19.11
C GLU A 57 -7.06 -30.04 18.73
N LEU A 58 -7.07 -29.29 17.62
CA LEU A 58 -5.93 -28.48 17.17
C LEU A 58 -6.12 -26.99 17.48
N HIS A 59 -7.35 -26.51 17.34
CA HIS A 59 -7.68 -25.09 17.50
C HIS A 59 -8.94 -24.94 18.34
N SER A 60 -8.87 -24.21 19.45
CA SER A 60 -10.09 -23.88 20.20
C SER A 60 -10.89 -22.80 19.48
N LYS A 61 -12.19 -22.69 19.81
CA LYS A 61 -13.05 -21.63 19.28
C LYS A 61 -12.49 -20.25 19.60
N GLU A 62 -11.98 -20.06 20.81
CA GLU A 62 -11.38 -18.81 21.27
C GLU A 62 -10.13 -18.45 20.46
N PHE A 63 -9.28 -19.45 20.17
CA PHE A 63 -8.11 -19.25 19.32
C PHE A 63 -8.53 -18.77 17.93
N ILE A 64 -9.50 -19.43 17.30
CA ILE A 64 -9.91 -19.06 15.94
C ILE A 64 -10.55 -17.66 15.91
N ILE A 65 -11.33 -17.28 16.92
CA ILE A 65 -11.86 -15.91 17.06
C ILE A 65 -10.72 -14.89 17.21
N GLN A 66 -9.71 -15.18 18.03
CA GLN A 66 -8.54 -14.30 18.19
C GLN A 66 -7.79 -14.14 16.86
N GLN A 67 -7.60 -15.22 16.10
CA GLN A 67 -6.96 -15.18 14.79
C GLN A 67 -7.78 -14.35 13.79
N ARG A 68 -9.12 -14.45 13.83
CA ARG A 68 -10.01 -13.61 13.01
C ARG A 68 -9.83 -12.12 13.30
N THR A 69 -9.75 -11.75 14.59
CA THR A 69 -9.50 -10.35 15.00
C THR A 69 -8.11 -9.87 14.62
N LEU A 70 -7.08 -10.73 14.73
CA LEU A 70 -5.68 -10.39 14.45
C LEU A 70 -5.40 -10.23 12.95
N LEU A 71 -5.89 -11.17 12.14
CA LEU A 71 -5.58 -11.27 10.71
C LEU A 71 -6.55 -10.45 9.83
N GLY A 72 -7.71 -10.11 10.37
CA GLY A 72 -8.78 -9.47 9.62
C GLY A 72 -9.58 -10.46 8.76
N GLU A 73 -10.79 -10.03 8.35
CA GLU A 73 -11.79 -10.92 7.76
C GLU A 73 -11.31 -11.62 6.48
N ARG A 74 -10.57 -10.92 5.60
CA ARG A 74 -10.13 -11.49 4.32
C ARG A 74 -9.12 -12.62 4.50
N SER A 75 -8.05 -12.36 5.25
CA SER A 75 -7.03 -13.38 5.52
C SER A 75 -7.63 -14.54 6.33
N PHE A 76 -8.60 -14.27 7.19
CA PHE A 76 -9.36 -15.31 7.87
C PHE A 76 -10.19 -16.17 6.91
N GLN A 77 -10.96 -15.56 6.00
CA GLN A 77 -11.75 -16.29 5.00
C GLN A 77 -10.88 -17.18 4.10
N GLN A 78 -9.69 -16.70 3.75
CA GLN A 78 -8.75 -17.42 2.90
C GLN A 78 -8.01 -18.53 3.68
N GLU A 79 -7.31 -18.18 4.76
CA GLU A 79 -6.41 -19.09 5.50
C GLU A 79 -7.15 -20.05 6.43
N TYR A 80 -8.28 -19.62 7.01
CA TYR A 80 -9.04 -20.43 7.97
C TYR A 80 -10.30 -21.04 7.35
N LEU A 81 -10.99 -20.36 6.44
CA LEU A 81 -12.23 -20.88 5.84
C LEU A 81 -12.02 -21.52 4.46
N LEU A 82 -10.81 -21.45 3.90
CA LEU A 82 -10.45 -22.02 2.60
C LEU A 82 -11.39 -21.57 1.46
N LYS A 83 -11.96 -20.38 1.59
CA LYS A 83 -12.81 -19.77 0.57
C LYS A 83 -11.88 -18.97 -0.34
N PRO A 84 -11.73 -19.37 -1.62
CA PRO A 84 -11.08 -18.51 -2.59
C PRO A 84 -11.84 -17.19 -2.61
N THR A 85 -11.15 -16.08 -2.37
CA THR A 85 -11.77 -14.77 -2.47
C THR A 85 -12.07 -14.52 -3.94
N ALA A 86 -13.29 -14.82 -4.37
CA ALA A 86 -13.80 -14.42 -5.67
C ALA A 86 -13.68 -12.89 -5.79
N GLU A 87 -13.20 -12.45 -6.93
CA GLU A 87 -12.89 -11.07 -7.27
C GLU A 87 -14.07 -10.12 -7.05
N ILE A 88 -14.03 -9.37 -5.94
CA ILE A 88 -14.35 -7.94 -5.96
C ILE A 88 -13.13 -7.26 -5.34
N ASN A 89 -12.06 -7.23 -6.14
CA ASN A 89 -10.75 -6.67 -5.82
C ASN A 89 -10.83 -5.14 -5.87
N THR A 90 -11.23 -4.53 -4.76
CA THR A 90 -10.82 -3.15 -4.49
C THR A 90 -9.89 -3.22 -3.28
N ASP A 91 -8.59 -3.03 -3.49
CA ASP A 91 -7.63 -3.00 -2.38
C ASP A 91 -8.02 -1.93 -1.35
N PHE A 92 -8.72 -0.90 -1.80
CA PHE A 92 -9.31 0.17 -0.99
C PHE A 92 -10.83 0.21 -1.19
N THR A 93 -11.62 -0.23 -0.20
CA THR A 93 -13.09 -0.16 -0.26
C THR A 93 -13.58 1.28 -0.10
N TRP A 94 -14.72 1.61 -0.70
CA TRP A 94 -15.35 2.93 -0.53
C TRP A 94 -15.61 3.29 0.93
N ASP A 95 -15.97 2.32 1.77
CA ASP A 95 -16.18 2.56 3.21
C ASP A 95 -14.91 2.99 3.93
N VAL A 96 -13.76 2.45 3.53
CA VAL A 96 -12.45 2.86 4.08
C VAL A 96 -12.06 4.24 3.55
N LEU A 97 -12.22 4.49 2.25
CA LEU A 97 -11.88 5.77 1.62
C LEU A 97 -12.78 6.92 2.10
N ASN A 98 -14.08 6.68 2.30
CA ASN A 98 -15.00 7.73 2.72
C ASN A 98 -14.77 8.20 4.16
N LYS A 99 -14.18 7.35 5.03
CA LYS A 99 -13.84 7.72 6.42
C LYS A 99 -12.75 8.78 6.51
N SER A 100 -11.91 8.91 5.49
CA SER A 100 -10.82 9.88 5.48
C SER A 100 -11.19 11.21 4.84
N ARG A 101 -12.43 11.37 4.34
CA ARG A 101 -12.94 12.66 3.87
C ARG A 101 -13.09 13.64 5.03
N ASN A 102 -12.63 14.86 4.81
CA ASN A 102 -12.85 15.98 5.69
C ASN A 102 -13.63 17.07 4.93
N PHE A 103 -14.93 17.20 5.23
CA PHE A 103 -15.81 18.19 4.59
C PHE A 103 -15.64 19.61 5.16
N ASP A 104 -14.87 19.79 6.24
CA ASP A 104 -14.62 21.09 6.83
C ASP A 104 -13.38 21.77 6.23
N THR A 105 -12.57 21.03 5.46
CA THR A 105 -11.34 21.53 4.85
C THR A 105 -11.40 21.42 3.34
N LYS A 106 -10.71 22.34 2.66
CA LYS A 106 -10.50 22.33 1.20
C LYS A 106 -9.01 22.19 0.90
N PHE A 107 -8.68 21.90 -0.35
CA PHE A 107 -7.28 21.90 -0.77
C PHE A 107 -6.64 23.27 -0.58
N ASP A 108 -5.42 23.23 -0.08
CA ASP A 108 -4.61 24.38 0.20
C ASP A 108 -3.87 24.76 -1.09
N THR A 109 -4.19 25.91 -1.67
CA THR A 109 -3.40 26.47 -2.78
C THR A 109 -2.10 27.11 -2.29
N TRP A 110 -2.01 27.37 -0.99
CA TRP A 110 -0.83 27.80 -0.26
C TRP A 110 -0.92 27.20 1.15
N TYR A 111 0.19 26.70 1.70
CA TYR A 111 0.20 26.06 3.01
C TYR A 111 1.34 26.59 3.87
N ASP A 112 0.99 27.12 5.04
CA ASP A 112 1.96 27.50 6.04
C ASP A 112 2.36 26.26 6.86
N LYS A 113 3.49 25.68 6.47
CA LYS A 113 4.05 24.48 7.06
C LYS A 113 4.18 24.61 8.58
N LYS A 114 3.60 23.65 9.32
CA LYS A 114 3.75 23.60 10.78
C LYS A 114 5.13 23.08 11.15
N TYR A 115 5.65 23.51 12.30
CA TYR A 115 7.02 23.24 12.75
C TYR A 115 7.39 21.74 12.77
N ASN A 116 6.47 20.88 13.23
CA ASN A 116 6.71 19.43 13.34
C ASN A 116 6.26 18.63 12.11
N GLU A 117 5.75 19.29 11.06
CA GLU A 117 5.28 18.61 9.86
C GLU A 117 6.38 18.53 8.80
N LYS A 118 6.33 17.43 8.06
CA LYS A 118 7.13 17.20 6.87
C LYS A 118 6.23 17.20 5.66
N ILE A 119 6.66 17.84 4.58
CA ILE A 119 5.87 17.97 3.37
C ILE A 119 6.58 17.24 2.24
N PHE A 120 5.85 16.32 1.61
CA PHE A 120 6.34 15.53 0.49
C PHE A 120 5.44 15.74 -0.69
N ILE A 121 6.04 15.85 -1.88
CA ILE A 121 5.29 15.98 -3.12
C ILE A 121 5.61 14.78 -3.97
N GLY A 122 4.64 13.90 -4.14
CA GLY A 122 4.78 12.77 -5.04
C GLY A 122 4.41 13.17 -6.46
N THR A 123 5.12 12.59 -7.42
CA THR A 123 5.01 12.94 -8.83
C THR A 123 4.80 11.69 -9.68
N ASP A 124 3.91 11.77 -10.65
CA ASP A 124 3.85 10.83 -11.78
C ASP A 124 3.98 11.62 -13.09
N PHE A 125 5.05 11.38 -13.83
CA PHE A 125 5.42 12.15 -15.03
C PHE A 125 4.89 11.47 -16.30
N SER A 126 4.18 12.25 -17.13
CA SER A 126 3.70 11.75 -18.42
C SER A 126 4.82 11.83 -19.47
N ILE A 127 5.22 10.68 -20.01
CA ILE A 127 6.27 10.54 -21.04
C ILE A 127 5.78 10.98 -22.44
N LYS A 128 4.47 10.96 -22.71
CA LYS A 128 3.92 11.29 -24.03
C LYS A 128 3.72 12.80 -24.20
N GLU A 129 4.74 13.46 -24.72
CA GLU A 129 4.67 14.84 -25.17
C GLU A 129 4.06 14.89 -26.57
N HIS A 130 2.78 15.27 -26.72
CA HIS A 130 2.17 15.96 -27.88
C HIS A 130 0.64 16.03 -27.71
N LYS A 131 0.09 17.25 -27.60
CA LYS A 131 -1.33 17.54 -27.34
C LYS A 131 -2.27 17.00 -28.43
N ASP A 132 -1.82 17.01 -29.69
CA ASP A 132 -2.63 16.62 -30.86
C ASP A 132 -2.79 15.09 -31.01
N GLU A 133 -1.95 14.28 -30.34
CA GLU A 133 -2.09 12.82 -30.28
C GLU A 133 -2.70 12.33 -28.94
N ALA A 134 -2.67 13.17 -27.90
CA ALA A 134 -3.09 12.81 -26.54
C ALA A 134 -4.62 12.62 -26.40
N GLU A 135 -5.41 13.47 -27.08
CA GLU A 135 -6.88 13.33 -27.09
C GLU A 135 -7.35 12.10 -27.89
N ALA A 136 -6.56 11.65 -28.86
CA ALA A 136 -6.88 10.51 -29.72
C ALA A 136 -6.42 9.14 -29.16
N LYS A 137 -5.47 9.09 -28.21
CA LYS A 137 -4.79 7.84 -27.79
C LYS A 137 -4.86 7.46 -26.31
N ASN A 138 -5.69 8.11 -25.48
CA ASN A 138 -5.87 7.75 -24.07
C ASN A 138 -4.53 7.71 -23.29
N SER A 139 -3.72 8.76 -23.43
CA SER A 139 -2.38 8.87 -22.83
C SER A 139 -2.41 9.11 -21.31
N ASP A 140 -1.27 8.85 -20.68
CA ASP A 140 -1.02 9.00 -19.23
C ASP A 140 -1.15 10.47 -18.79
N TYR A 141 -1.47 10.70 -17.51
CA TYR A 141 -1.58 12.03 -16.93
C TYR A 141 -0.30 12.42 -16.22
N PHE A 142 0.04 13.71 -16.26
CA PHE A 142 0.95 14.26 -15.27
C PHE A 142 0.18 14.50 -13.97
N SER A 143 0.67 13.96 -12.86
CA SER A 143 0.03 14.10 -11.55
C SER A 143 1.01 14.55 -10.47
N LEU A 144 0.55 15.44 -9.60
CA LEU A 144 1.25 15.88 -8.39
C LEU A 144 0.32 15.72 -7.19
N VAL A 145 0.85 15.20 -6.09
CA VAL A 145 0.13 15.11 -4.82
C VAL A 145 1.02 15.63 -3.69
N ALA A 146 0.58 16.71 -3.05
CA ALA A 146 1.28 17.29 -1.90
C ALA A 146 0.68 16.73 -0.60
N VAL A 147 1.54 16.20 0.27
CA VAL A 147 1.16 15.55 1.52
C VAL A 147 1.90 16.19 2.68
N ALA A 148 1.16 16.72 3.65
CA ALA A 148 1.70 17.05 4.97
C ALA A 148 1.67 15.79 5.85
N PHE A 149 2.79 15.49 6.49
CA PHE A 149 3.01 14.32 7.31
C PHE A 149 3.49 14.74 8.69
N ASP A 150 2.83 14.24 9.73
CA ASP A 150 3.25 14.38 11.11
C ASP A 150 4.02 13.11 11.54
N PRO A 151 5.35 13.18 11.78
CA PRO A 151 6.16 12.04 12.18
C PRO A 151 5.77 11.45 13.54
N GLU A 152 5.17 12.23 14.45
CA GLU A 152 4.80 11.77 15.79
C GLU A 152 3.49 10.97 15.75
N THR A 153 2.46 11.52 15.12
CA THR A 153 1.14 10.88 15.04
C THR A 153 1.00 9.92 13.86
N ARG A 154 1.93 9.98 12.91
CA ARG A 154 1.88 9.33 11.59
C ARG A 154 0.68 9.73 10.74
N LYS A 155 -0.04 10.80 11.11
CA LYS A 155 -1.15 11.31 10.29
C LYS A 155 -0.61 12.01 9.05
N ARG A 156 -1.39 11.88 7.98
CA ARG A 156 -1.12 12.46 6.67
C ARG A 156 -2.35 13.25 6.25
N ARG A 157 -2.11 14.48 5.81
CA ARG A 157 -3.13 15.31 5.17
C ARG A 157 -2.72 15.57 3.74
N ILE A 158 -3.61 15.30 2.79
CA ILE A 158 -3.44 15.74 1.41
C ILE A 158 -3.68 17.25 1.39
N LEU A 159 -2.65 18.01 1.02
CA LEU A 159 -2.74 19.47 0.89
C LEU A 159 -3.39 19.83 -0.44
N ASN A 160 -2.97 19.18 -1.53
CA ASN A 160 -3.49 19.45 -2.86
C ASN A 160 -3.19 18.29 -3.83
N ILE A 161 -4.00 18.19 -4.87
CA ILE A 161 -3.83 17.27 -6.00
C ILE A 161 -3.88 18.08 -7.28
N HIS A 162 -2.91 17.87 -8.16
CA HIS A 162 -2.94 18.37 -9.52
C HIS A 162 -2.83 17.21 -10.49
N ARG A 163 -3.60 17.30 -11.57
CA ARG A 163 -3.63 16.29 -12.63
C ARG A 163 -3.96 16.99 -13.94
N GLU A 164 -3.08 16.83 -14.94
CA GLU A 164 -3.25 17.47 -16.24
C GLU A 164 -2.64 16.61 -17.36
N ARG A 165 -3.14 16.80 -18.59
CA ARG A 165 -2.80 15.99 -19.77
C ARG A 165 -2.16 16.83 -20.85
N GLY A 166 -1.20 16.24 -21.57
CA GLY A 166 -0.60 16.88 -22.75
C GLY A 166 0.30 18.08 -22.44
N ILE A 167 0.85 18.14 -21.22
CA ILE A 167 1.84 19.15 -20.84
C ILE A 167 3.23 18.72 -21.31
N LYS A 168 4.02 19.67 -21.83
CA LYS A 168 5.43 19.43 -22.19
C LYS A 168 6.24 19.06 -20.96
N PHE A 169 7.27 18.25 -21.15
CA PHE A 169 8.09 17.79 -20.05
C PHE A 169 8.76 18.93 -19.26
N SER A 170 9.28 19.95 -19.94
CA SER A 170 9.84 21.15 -19.29
C SER A 170 8.85 21.88 -18.38
N ASP A 171 7.57 21.89 -18.77
CA ASP A 171 6.51 22.56 -18.03
C ASP A 171 6.08 21.71 -16.82
N GLN A 172 6.07 20.37 -16.95
CA GLN A 172 5.88 19.44 -15.83
C GLN A 172 6.97 19.65 -14.76
N ILE A 173 8.24 19.80 -15.16
CA ILE A 173 9.36 20.10 -14.25
C ILE A 173 9.16 21.44 -13.56
N SER A 174 8.87 22.49 -14.33
CA SER A 174 8.66 23.83 -13.81
C SER A 174 7.53 23.87 -12.79
N LEU A 175 6.45 23.10 -13.05
CA LEU A 175 5.31 23.00 -12.16
C LEU A 175 5.65 22.22 -10.87
N ALA A 176 6.40 21.12 -10.96
CA ALA A 176 6.88 20.38 -9.79
C ALA A 176 7.78 21.24 -8.89
N ILE A 177 8.70 22.03 -9.47
CA ILE A 177 9.55 22.98 -8.73
C ILE A 177 8.70 24.09 -8.10
N ALA A 178 7.73 24.65 -8.83
CA ALA A 178 6.83 25.66 -8.29
C ALA A 178 6.03 25.12 -7.09
N TRP A 179 5.58 23.87 -7.15
CA TRP A 179 4.92 23.18 -6.05
C TRP A 179 5.86 22.96 -4.85
N TYR A 180 7.12 22.57 -5.08
CA TYR A 180 8.13 22.42 -4.03
C TYR A 180 8.26 23.69 -3.18
N TYR A 181 8.44 24.84 -3.85
CA TYR A 181 8.57 26.13 -3.15
C TYR A 181 7.25 26.61 -2.53
N ARG A 182 6.13 26.45 -3.25
CA ARG A 182 4.79 26.85 -2.77
C ARG A 182 4.41 26.19 -1.46
N TYR A 183 4.74 24.92 -1.28
CA TYR A 183 4.42 24.17 -0.07
C TYR A 183 5.60 24.02 0.89
N GLN A 184 6.76 24.62 0.61
CA GLN A 184 7.98 24.45 1.41
C GLN A 184 8.30 22.96 1.67
N ALA A 185 8.24 22.18 0.60
CA ALA A 185 8.40 20.73 0.67
C ALA A 185 9.81 20.33 1.13
N ASP A 186 9.89 19.22 1.87
CA ASP A 186 11.15 18.60 2.27
C ASP A 186 11.77 17.75 1.15
N ALA A 187 10.93 17.19 0.25
CA ALA A 187 11.39 16.49 -0.94
C ALA A 187 10.31 16.38 -2.03
N LEU A 188 10.76 16.35 -3.29
CA LEU A 188 10.01 15.81 -4.43
C LEU A 188 10.28 14.31 -4.52
N CYS A 189 9.23 13.50 -4.57
CA CYS A 189 9.29 12.04 -4.54
C CYS A 189 8.89 11.49 -5.92
N THR A 190 9.84 10.86 -6.61
CA THR A 190 9.65 10.35 -7.97
C THR A 190 10.21 8.93 -8.11
N GLU A 191 9.84 8.25 -9.19
CA GLU A 191 10.49 7.02 -9.65
C GLU A 191 11.79 7.34 -10.42
N ALA A 192 12.87 6.62 -10.09
CA ALA A 192 14.15 6.72 -10.78
C ALA A 192 14.23 5.85 -12.04
N HIS A 193 13.81 6.39 -13.18
CA HIS A 193 14.28 5.93 -14.50
C HIS A 193 14.55 7.15 -15.36
N ALA A 194 15.72 7.24 -16.03
CA ALA A 194 16.18 8.18 -17.08
C ALA A 194 15.89 9.70 -16.91
N PHE A 195 14.71 10.05 -16.41
CA PHE A 195 14.21 11.31 -15.89
C PHE A 195 15.13 11.98 -14.87
N LEU A 196 15.65 11.24 -13.88
CA LEU A 196 16.51 11.82 -12.85
C LEU A 196 17.74 12.49 -13.44
N ASP A 197 18.32 11.96 -14.52
CA ASP A 197 19.52 12.54 -15.12
C ASP A 197 19.23 13.90 -15.76
N ILE A 198 18.14 14.01 -16.52
CA ILE A 198 17.70 15.26 -17.15
C ILE A 198 17.23 16.26 -16.08
N PHE A 199 16.48 15.78 -15.09
CA PHE A 199 15.94 16.60 -14.02
C PHE A 199 17.04 17.11 -13.10
N ASN A 200 18.01 16.26 -12.72
CA ASN A 200 19.19 16.66 -11.93
C ASN A 200 20.04 17.67 -12.70
N GLN A 201 20.17 17.54 -14.03
CA GLN A 201 20.88 18.52 -14.84
C GLN A 201 20.19 19.88 -14.81
N ILE A 202 18.86 19.93 -15.03
CA ILE A 202 18.08 21.18 -15.01
C ILE A 202 18.06 21.81 -13.61
N ILE A 203 17.90 20.99 -12.56
CA ILE A 203 17.87 21.44 -11.17
C ILE A 203 19.23 21.94 -10.69
N SER A 204 20.33 21.30 -11.11
CA SER A 204 21.68 21.76 -10.81
C SER A 204 21.90 23.21 -11.28
N ASP A 205 21.25 23.62 -12.37
CA ASP A 205 21.43 24.95 -12.94
C ASP A 205 20.49 26.00 -12.35
N ILE A 206 19.26 25.62 -11.95
CA ILE A 206 18.19 26.58 -11.63
C ILE A 206 17.67 26.48 -10.18
N ALA A 207 17.73 25.31 -9.54
CA ALA A 207 16.99 25.03 -8.29
C ALA A 207 17.78 24.13 -7.31
N LYS A 208 19.04 24.47 -7.04
CA LYS A 208 20.01 23.63 -6.29
C LYS A 208 19.57 23.15 -4.91
N ASP A 209 18.58 23.79 -4.30
CA ASP A 209 18.03 23.48 -2.98
C ASP A 209 16.82 22.52 -3.02
N VAL A 210 16.34 22.18 -4.22
CA VAL A 210 15.28 21.18 -4.40
C VAL A 210 15.84 19.79 -4.13
N ARG A 211 15.34 19.16 -3.07
CA ARG A 211 15.67 17.78 -2.74
C ARG A 211 14.77 16.81 -3.49
N ILE A 212 15.38 15.84 -4.16
CA ILE A 212 14.66 14.74 -4.83
C ILE A 212 14.89 13.45 -4.06
N GLU A 213 13.82 12.69 -3.87
CA GLU A 213 13.84 11.37 -3.25
C GLU A 213 13.38 10.31 -4.25
N ASP A 214 14.28 9.37 -4.54
CA ASP A 214 13.97 8.19 -5.35
C ASP A 214 13.16 7.18 -4.54
N THR A 215 11.96 6.87 -5.01
CA THR A 215 11.02 5.94 -4.37
C THR A 215 11.06 4.54 -4.97
N GLY A 216 11.92 4.28 -5.95
CA GLY A 216 12.10 3.01 -6.63
C GLY A 216 11.26 2.85 -7.90
N SER A 217 11.35 1.66 -8.51
CA SER A 217 10.73 1.32 -9.80
C SER A 217 9.24 0.95 -9.70
N SER A 218 8.48 1.25 -10.76
CA SER A 218 7.08 0.89 -11.06
C SER A 218 6.87 -0.60 -11.21
N SER A 219 7.95 -1.37 -11.39
CA SER A 219 7.93 -2.83 -11.37
C SER A 219 7.49 -3.33 -9.99
N GLY A 220 6.19 -3.55 -9.82
CA GLY A 220 5.59 -3.89 -8.53
C GLY A 220 4.69 -2.81 -7.93
N LYS A 221 4.20 -1.82 -8.70
CA LYS A 221 3.20 -0.85 -8.22
C LYS A 221 1.93 -1.49 -7.65
N PHE A 222 1.56 -2.67 -8.15
CA PHE A 222 0.45 -3.48 -7.64
C PHE A 222 0.87 -4.57 -6.63
N ASP A 223 2.13 -4.58 -6.19
CA ASP A 223 2.61 -5.48 -5.15
C ASP A 223 1.96 -5.12 -3.80
N LYS A 224 1.41 -6.12 -3.11
CA LYS A 224 0.65 -5.91 -1.86
C LYS A 224 1.50 -5.44 -0.69
N ILE A 225 2.81 -5.71 -0.72
CA ILE A 225 3.74 -5.44 0.38
C ILE A 225 4.49 -4.13 0.11
N LYS A 226 4.80 -3.85 -1.16
CA LYS A 226 5.70 -2.74 -1.52
C LYS A 226 5.09 -1.70 -2.48
N GLY A 227 3.94 -1.96 -3.09
CA GLY A 227 3.28 -1.05 -4.04
C GLY A 227 2.16 -0.22 -3.41
N ILE A 228 1.29 0.35 -4.24
CA ILE A 228 0.13 1.15 -3.83
C ILE A 228 -0.74 0.41 -2.80
N PRO A 229 -1.04 -0.90 -2.92
CA PRO A 229 -1.86 -1.59 -1.93
C PRO A 229 -1.24 -1.69 -0.53
N SER A 230 0.08 -1.47 -0.39
CA SER A 230 0.75 -1.44 0.92
C SER A 230 0.20 -0.32 1.83
N MET A 231 -0.39 0.73 1.25
CA MET A 231 -0.97 1.84 2.00
C MET A 231 -2.26 1.46 2.72
N LYS A 232 -2.89 0.33 2.38
CA LYS A 232 -4.23 -0.04 2.87
C LYS A 232 -4.38 0.04 4.38
N TRP A 233 -3.40 -0.45 5.13
CA TRP A 233 -3.40 -0.40 6.60
C TRP A 233 -3.54 1.04 7.13
N GLU A 234 -2.91 2.01 6.46
CA GLU A 234 -2.92 3.41 6.87
C GLU A 234 -4.30 4.04 6.68
N TRP A 235 -4.98 3.68 5.59
CA TRP A 235 -6.36 4.08 5.32
C TRP A 235 -7.33 3.44 6.30
N GLU A 236 -7.20 2.13 6.59
CA GLU A 236 -8.03 1.43 7.57
C GLU A 236 -7.89 2.00 8.99
N LYS A 237 -6.71 2.52 9.34
CA LYS A 237 -6.43 3.16 10.63
C LYS A 237 -6.81 4.63 10.71
N GLY A 238 -7.35 5.21 9.64
CA GLY A 238 -7.72 6.63 9.61
C GLY A 238 -6.51 7.56 9.74
N LEU A 239 -5.35 7.15 9.21
CA LEU A 239 -4.15 7.98 9.19
C LEU A 239 -4.15 9.00 8.05
N TRP A 240 -5.14 8.97 7.17
CA TRP A 240 -5.30 9.89 6.05
C TRP A 240 -6.44 10.87 6.29
N GLU A 241 -6.20 12.13 5.94
CA GLU A 241 -7.18 13.20 5.88
C GLU A 241 -7.18 13.80 4.46
N ILE A 242 -8.35 13.81 3.81
CA ILE A 242 -8.54 14.29 2.44
C ILE A 242 -9.58 15.41 2.45
N PRO A 243 -9.18 16.65 2.15
CA PRO A 243 -10.10 17.77 2.04
C PRO A 243 -11.22 17.53 1.01
N CYS A 244 -12.45 17.88 1.37
CA CYS A 244 -13.69 17.69 0.58
C CYS A 244 -14.72 18.82 0.80
N GLY A 245 -14.31 19.96 1.36
CA GLY A 245 -15.19 21.07 1.74
C GLY A 245 -15.62 21.98 0.59
N ASP A 246 -15.07 21.81 -0.61
CA ASP A 246 -15.53 22.48 -1.83
C ASP A 246 -15.59 21.52 -3.03
N GLN A 247 -16.20 21.97 -4.12
CA GLN A 247 -16.41 21.16 -5.32
C GLN A 247 -15.09 20.66 -5.91
N ILE A 248 -14.07 21.52 -6.01
CA ILE A 248 -12.77 21.18 -6.59
C ILE A 248 -12.10 20.08 -5.75
N SER A 249 -12.07 20.24 -4.43
CA SER A 249 -11.49 19.25 -3.52
C SER A 249 -12.23 17.91 -3.62
N MET A 250 -13.57 17.94 -3.69
CA MET A 250 -14.38 16.73 -3.88
C MET A 250 -14.09 16.03 -5.21
N GLU A 251 -13.98 16.77 -6.31
CA GLU A 251 -13.73 16.21 -7.65
C GLU A 251 -12.40 15.44 -7.69
N TYR A 252 -11.32 16.05 -7.22
CA TYR A 252 -10.02 15.41 -7.15
C TYR A 252 -9.94 14.28 -6.12
N ALA A 253 -10.59 14.42 -4.96
CA ALA A 253 -10.72 13.33 -3.99
C ALA A 253 -11.43 12.12 -4.62
N ASN A 254 -12.49 12.35 -5.41
CA ASN A 254 -13.21 11.29 -6.10
C ASN A 254 -12.35 10.62 -7.18
N ILE A 255 -11.53 11.38 -7.91
CA ILE A 255 -10.56 10.82 -8.87
C ILE A 255 -9.60 9.89 -8.14
N LEU A 256 -8.93 10.38 -7.09
CA LEU A 256 -8.01 9.57 -6.28
C LEU A 256 -8.70 8.31 -5.75
N PHE A 257 -9.90 8.45 -5.18
CA PHE A 257 -10.62 7.32 -4.60
C PHE A 257 -11.05 6.30 -5.66
N SER A 258 -11.44 6.76 -6.85
CA SER A 258 -11.75 5.88 -7.98
C SER A 258 -10.51 5.10 -8.42
N GLU A 259 -9.35 5.74 -8.53
CA GLU A 259 -8.08 5.08 -8.90
C GLU A 259 -7.67 4.05 -7.83
N LEU A 260 -7.71 4.42 -6.55
CA LEU A 260 -7.41 3.51 -5.44
C LEU A 260 -8.41 2.34 -5.33
N ASN A 261 -9.69 2.60 -5.57
CA ASN A 261 -10.70 1.55 -5.55
C ASN A 261 -10.52 0.59 -6.73
N GLN A 262 -10.14 1.08 -7.90
CA GLN A 262 -10.07 0.32 -9.14
C GLN A 262 -8.64 0.01 -9.61
N LEU A 263 -7.65 -0.09 -8.71
CA LEU A 263 -6.21 -0.17 -9.09
C LEU A 263 -5.89 -1.16 -10.22
N GLN A 264 -6.49 -2.35 -10.24
CA GLN A 264 -6.22 -3.37 -11.26
C GLN A 264 -7.10 -3.25 -12.51
N ALA A 265 -8.20 -2.51 -12.44
CA ALA A 265 -9.20 -2.40 -13.50
C ALA A 265 -9.20 -1.01 -14.19
N SER A 266 -8.64 0.00 -13.52
CA SER A 266 -8.57 1.37 -14.02
C SER A 266 -7.55 1.47 -15.14
N LYS A 267 -7.88 2.29 -16.13
CA LYS A 267 -6.93 2.66 -17.21
C LYS A 267 -5.89 3.69 -16.75
N HIS A 268 -6.11 4.30 -15.59
CA HIS A 268 -5.31 5.39 -15.03
C HIS A 268 -5.11 5.16 -13.53
N ASP A 269 -3.87 5.24 -13.08
CA ASP A 269 -3.48 5.17 -11.68
C ASP A 269 -2.51 6.29 -11.30
N ASP A 270 -2.50 7.37 -12.09
CA ASP A 270 -1.46 8.40 -12.04
C ASP A 270 -1.48 9.17 -10.70
N VAL A 271 -2.67 9.48 -10.18
CA VAL A 271 -2.83 10.19 -8.89
C VAL A 271 -2.54 9.25 -7.73
N ALA A 272 -2.98 7.99 -7.84
CA ALA A 272 -2.70 6.95 -6.85
C ALA A 272 -1.19 6.63 -6.77
N ASP A 273 -0.48 6.59 -7.89
CA ASP A 273 0.97 6.40 -7.94
C ASP A 273 1.67 7.61 -7.34
N ALA A 274 1.36 8.84 -7.78
CA ALA A 274 1.91 10.06 -7.20
C ALA A 274 1.71 10.11 -5.67
N LEU A 275 0.52 9.78 -5.16
CA LEU A 275 0.29 9.67 -3.72
C LEU A 275 1.20 8.61 -3.06
N PHE A 276 1.33 7.45 -3.68
CA PHE A 276 2.20 6.38 -3.19
C PHE A 276 3.67 6.82 -3.11
N ARG A 277 4.19 7.56 -4.09
CA ARG A 277 5.55 8.12 -4.07
C ARG A 277 5.76 9.02 -2.85
N ALA A 278 4.84 9.92 -2.57
CA ALA A 278 4.91 10.76 -1.36
C ALA A 278 4.88 9.92 -0.08
N ASN A 279 4.04 8.89 -0.04
CA ASN A 279 3.90 8.03 1.14
C ASN A 279 5.14 7.18 1.43
N VAL A 280 5.87 6.74 0.40
CA VAL A 280 7.14 6.01 0.57
C VAL A 280 8.13 6.86 1.37
N ALA A 281 8.26 8.14 1.03
CA ALA A 281 9.13 9.07 1.76
C ALA A 281 8.65 9.30 3.22
N CYS A 282 7.34 9.46 3.43
CA CYS A 282 6.74 9.56 4.78
C CYS A 282 7.14 8.35 5.66
N ASN A 283 7.05 7.14 5.09
CA ASN A 283 7.35 5.90 5.80
C ASN A 283 8.85 5.72 6.08
N ARG A 284 9.74 6.12 5.16
CA ARG A 284 11.20 6.11 5.40
C ARG A 284 11.60 7.04 6.54
N LEU A 285 11.02 8.23 6.62
CA LEU A 285 11.22 9.12 7.78
C LEU A 285 10.75 8.48 9.09
N SER A 286 9.61 7.80 9.07
CA SER A 286 9.06 7.11 10.25
C SER A 286 9.98 5.99 10.74
N GLN A 287 10.64 5.27 9.82
CA GLN A 287 11.58 4.20 10.16
C GLN A 287 12.87 4.74 10.81
N ASN A 288 13.33 5.92 10.38
CA ASN A 288 14.46 6.62 10.97
C ASN A 288 14.13 7.23 12.35
N HIS A 289 12.83 7.42 12.65
CA HIS A 289 12.32 7.89 13.94
C HIS A 289 12.02 6.75 14.94
N LYS A 290 12.50 5.52 14.72
CA LYS A 290 12.42 4.45 15.74
C LYS A 290 13.07 4.95 17.03
N VAL A 291 12.21 5.31 17.99
CA VAL A 291 12.54 5.62 19.37
C VAL A 291 13.52 4.56 19.86
N LYS A 292 14.73 4.97 20.26
CA LYS A 292 15.60 4.14 21.09
C LYS A 292 14.82 3.82 22.35
N TYR A 293 14.15 2.67 22.39
CA TYR A 293 13.59 2.16 23.61
C TYR A 293 14.74 1.93 24.58
N THR A 294 14.90 2.86 25.51
CA THR A 294 15.80 2.72 26.65
C THR A 294 14.90 2.28 27.80
N PRO A 295 14.81 0.98 28.13
CA PRO A 295 13.96 0.52 29.21
C PRO A 295 14.32 1.29 30.49
N LYS A 296 13.31 1.70 31.26
CA LYS A 296 13.57 2.34 32.56
C LYS A 296 14.34 1.33 33.43
N GLN A 297 15.37 1.79 34.15
CA GLN A 297 16.20 0.94 35.03
C GLN A 297 15.36 0.05 35.96
N SER A 298 14.20 0.54 36.40
CA SER A 298 13.23 -0.19 37.21
C SER A 298 12.68 -1.45 36.54
N GLN A 299 12.40 -1.41 35.23
CA GLN A 299 11.90 -2.55 34.46
C GLN A 299 12.99 -3.60 34.22
N VAL A 300 14.24 -3.16 34.05
CA VAL A 300 15.41 -4.05 33.94
C VAL A 300 15.66 -4.77 35.27
N ASN A 301 15.58 -4.05 36.39
CA ASN A 301 15.74 -4.62 37.73
C ASN A 301 14.62 -5.62 38.07
N GLN A 302 13.38 -5.35 37.66
CA GLN A 302 12.25 -6.25 37.89
C GLN A 302 12.37 -7.54 37.05
N ALA A 303 12.85 -7.43 35.80
CA ALA A 303 13.14 -8.60 34.96
C ALA A 303 14.30 -9.45 35.50
N LEU A 304 15.36 -8.81 36.02
CA LEU A 304 16.49 -9.50 36.67
C LEU A 304 16.07 -10.21 37.96
N GLN A 305 15.25 -9.57 38.79
CA GLN A 305 14.71 -10.20 40.01
C GLN A 305 13.82 -11.41 39.69
N ASN A 306 12.97 -11.32 38.67
CA ASN A 306 12.12 -12.43 38.25
C ASN A 306 12.92 -13.62 37.70
N ASN A 307 14.02 -13.35 36.97
CA ASN A 307 14.90 -14.41 36.48
C ASN A 307 15.74 -15.05 37.59
N LEU A 308 16.19 -14.29 38.59
CA LEU A 308 16.89 -14.82 39.77
C LEU A 308 15.96 -15.68 40.64
N LEU A 309 14.68 -15.31 40.77
CA LEU A 309 13.68 -16.11 41.48
C LEU A 309 13.37 -17.44 40.77
N ASN A 310 13.45 -17.48 39.44
CA ASN A 310 13.27 -18.72 38.67
C ASN A 310 14.49 -19.65 38.71
N LEU A 311 15.70 -19.10 38.87
CA LEU A 311 16.93 -19.90 39.06
C LEU A 311 16.97 -20.57 40.46
N GLY A 312 16.27 -20.03 41.45
CA GLY A 312 16.15 -20.63 42.79
C GLY A 312 15.13 -21.75 42.92
N ARG A 313 14.41 -22.11 41.85
CA ARG A 313 13.42 -23.21 41.83
C ARG A 313 13.91 -24.48 41.13
N VAL A 314 15.19 -24.52 40.77
CA VAL A 314 15.86 -25.71 40.25
C VAL A 314 16.96 -26.11 41.22
N TRP A 315 16.56 -26.66 42.37
CA TRP A 315 17.34 -27.55 43.23
C TRP A 315 16.40 -28.57 43.85
#